data_AF-A0A1Q2CKR3-F1
#
_entry.id   AF-A0A1Q2CKR3-F1
#
_cell.length_a   1.000
_cell.length_b   1.000
_cell.length_c   1.000
_cell.angle_alpha   90.00
_cell.angle_beta   90.00
_cell.angle_gamma   90.00
#
_symmetry.space_group_name_H-M   'P 1'
#
loop_
_entity.id
_entity.type
_entity.pdbx_description
1 polymer ?
#
loop_
_entity_poly.entity_id
_entity_poly.type
_entity_poly.pdbx_seq_one_letter_code
_entity_poly.pdbx_strand_id
1 'polypeptide(L)'
;MHPTEAAWARHLIGYGASFGASPSVAQRLRWLDYLGSATAGKECGCGTCPSVELVGADGVTPSGPSCYVLEGGTRDLLVLLHVIDDRPAYLEGAPSPGLSIPEFPELGAVAT
;
A
#
# COMPACT_ATOMS: atom_id res chain seq x y z
N MET A 1 -8.46 -2.14 -9.07
CA MET A 1 -8.00 -1.45 -7.85
C MET A 1 -9.01 -0.38 -7.54
N HIS A 2 -9.50 -0.34 -6.30
CA HIS A 2 -10.40 0.71 -5.85
C HIS A 2 -9.68 2.07 -5.83
N PRO A 3 -10.41 3.20 -5.98
CA PRO A 3 -9.81 4.53 -5.96
C PRO A 3 -9.00 4.83 -4.70
N THR A 4 -9.49 4.40 -3.52
CA THR A 4 -8.84 4.63 -2.23
C THR A 4 -7.54 3.82 -2.08
N GLU A 5 -7.52 2.54 -2.46
CA GLU A 5 -6.29 1.73 -2.55
C GLU A 5 -5.23 2.43 -3.42
N ALA A 6 -5.64 2.87 -4.61
CA ALA A 6 -4.77 3.50 -5.58
C ALA A 6 -4.25 4.87 -5.11
N ALA A 7 -5.05 5.59 -4.31
CA ALA A 7 -4.68 6.84 -3.69
C ALA A 7 -3.65 6.61 -2.58
N TRP A 8 -3.90 5.68 -1.65
CA TRP A 8 -2.98 5.33 -0.58
C TRP A 8 -1.63 4.83 -1.10
N ALA A 9 -1.63 3.92 -2.08
CA ALA A 9 -0.39 3.42 -2.65
C ALA A 9 0.44 4.55 -3.29
N ARG A 10 -0.20 5.47 -4.04
CA ARG A 10 0.48 6.66 -4.58
C ARG A 10 0.99 7.59 -3.49
N HIS A 11 0.20 7.81 -2.44
CA HIS A 11 0.59 8.65 -1.32
C HIS A 11 1.83 8.11 -0.62
N LEU A 12 1.87 6.82 -0.33
CA LEU A 12 3.03 6.17 0.29
C LEU A 12 4.27 6.21 -0.61
N ILE A 13 4.11 5.99 -1.92
CA ILE A 13 5.24 6.13 -2.86
C ILE A 13 5.73 7.57 -2.97
N GLY A 14 4.85 8.56 -2.88
CA GLY A 14 5.25 9.97 -2.93
C GLY A 14 5.89 10.47 -1.63
N TYR A 15 5.31 10.10 -0.49
CA TYR A 15 5.54 10.77 0.79
C TYR A 15 5.77 9.84 1.98
N GLY A 16 5.52 8.54 1.82
CA GLY A 16 5.66 7.55 2.89
C GLY A 16 7.10 7.48 3.41
N ALA A 17 7.20 7.39 4.74
CA ALA A 17 8.46 7.12 5.42
C ALA A 17 8.88 5.66 5.14
N SER A 18 10.18 5.37 5.24
CA SER A 18 10.70 4.03 5.03
C SER A 18 11.56 3.62 6.22
N PHE A 19 11.44 2.38 6.66
CA PHE A 19 12.39 1.83 7.62
C PHE A 19 13.74 1.56 6.95
N GLY A 20 14.83 2.08 7.53
CA GLY A 20 16.19 1.90 7.01
C GLY A 20 16.53 2.89 5.90
N ALA A 21 17.06 2.39 4.78
CA ALA A 21 17.47 3.23 3.66
C ALA A 21 16.26 3.83 2.96
N SER A 22 16.30 5.14 2.69
CA SER A 22 15.26 5.80 1.92
C SER A 22 15.33 5.43 0.44
N PRO A 23 14.19 5.12 -0.20
CA PRO A 23 14.13 4.97 -1.65
C PRO A 23 14.58 6.25 -2.35
N SER A 24 15.37 6.09 -3.40
CA SER A 24 15.70 7.18 -4.30
C SER A 24 14.46 7.70 -5.03
N VAL A 25 14.54 8.92 -5.55
CA VAL A 25 13.49 9.50 -6.41
C VAL A 25 13.22 8.61 -7.64
N ALA A 26 14.28 8.05 -8.25
CA ALA A 26 14.14 7.19 -9.41
C ALA A 26 13.37 5.89 -9.10
N GLN A 27 13.57 5.30 -7.92
CA GLN A 27 12.78 4.15 -7.47
C GLN A 27 11.30 4.51 -7.31
N ARG A 28 11.02 5.62 -6.61
CA ARG A 28 9.65 6.10 -6.41
C ARG A 28 8.92 6.34 -7.74
N LEU A 29 9.59 6.94 -8.72
CA LEU A 29 9.02 7.15 -10.05
C LEU A 29 8.70 5.84 -10.78
N ARG A 30 9.58 4.84 -10.71
CA ARG A 30 9.31 3.50 -11.28
C ARG A 30 8.11 2.83 -10.62
N TRP A 31 7.98 2.95 -9.30
CA TRP A 31 6.85 2.38 -8.58
C TRP A 31 5.53 3.08 -8.92
N LEU A 32 5.53 4.40 -9.15
CA LEU A 32 4.36 5.14 -9.64
C LEU A 32 3.94 4.69 -11.04
N ASP A 33 4.91 4.48 -11.94
CA ASP A 33 4.65 3.96 -13.30
C ASP A 33 4.04 2.56 -13.25
N TYR A 34 4.62 1.66 -12.45
CA TYR A 34 4.09 0.32 -12.21
C TYR A 34 2.62 0.36 -11.73
N LEU A 35 2.32 1.18 -10.72
CA LEU A 35 0.96 1.35 -10.20
C LEU A 35 -0.05 1.82 -11.26
N GLY A 36 0.41 2.50 -12.32
CA GLY A 36 -0.45 2.92 -13.43
C GLY A 36 -1.08 1.74 -14.18
N SER A 37 -0.47 0.56 -14.11
CA SER A 37 -0.90 -0.66 -14.80
C SER A 37 -1.30 -1.81 -13.85
N ALA A 38 -1.05 -1.66 -12.54
CA ALA A 38 -1.36 -2.68 -11.55
C ALA A 38 -2.87 -2.77 -11.24
N THR A 39 -3.32 -3.97 -10.91
CA THR A 39 -4.68 -4.25 -10.44
C THR A 39 -4.68 -4.73 -8.99
N ALA A 40 -5.85 -4.65 -8.34
CA ALA A 40 -6.03 -5.25 -7.02
C ALA A 40 -6.15 -6.77 -7.20
N GLY A 41 -5.42 -7.51 -6.38
CA GLY A 41 -5.43 -8.96 -6.33
C GLY A 41 -6.27 -9.46 -5.17
N LYS A 42 -5.72 -10.45 -4.45
CA LYS A 42 -6.39 -11.03 -3.29
C LYS A 42 -6.39 -10.06 -2.12
N GLU A 43 -7.54 -9.95 -1.46
CA GLU A 43 -7.70 -9.23 -0.20
C GLU A 43 -7.35 -10.10 1.01
N CYS A 44 -7.05 -9.46 2.13
CA CYS A 44 -6.95 -10.13 3.41
C CYS A 44 -8.33 -10.64 3.85
N GLY A 45 -8.45 -11.95 4.03
CA GLY A 45 -9.73 -12.60 4.36
C GLY A 45 -10.18 -12.45 5.82
N CYS A 46 -9.53 -11.61 6.64
CA CYS A 46 -9.91 -11.45 8.04
C CYS A 46 -11.22 -10.63 8.23
N GLY A 47 -11.61 -9.84 7.22
CA GLY A 47 -12.81 -9.00 7.25
C GLY A 47 -12.73 -7.77 8.15
N THR A 48 -11.56 -7.47 8.73
CA THR A 48 -11.37 -6.33 9.64
C THR A 48 -10.41 -5.29 9.12
N CYS A 49 -9.61 -5.62 8.11
CA CYS A 49 -8.62 -4.73 7.54
C CYS A 49 -8.73 -4.67 6.02
N PRO A 50 -8.30 -3.56 5.39
CA PRO A 50 -8.51 -3.33 3.97
C PRO A 50 -7.36 -3.86 3.09
N SER A 51 -6.52 -4.74 3.64
CA SER A 51 -5.25 -5.11 3.00
C SER A 51 -5.45 -5.89 1.71
N VAL A 52 -4.64 -5.60 0.69
CA VAL A 52 -4.82 -6.12 -0.67
C VAL A 52 -3.50 -6.31 -1.41
N GLU A 53 -3.41 -7.39 -2.20
CA GLU A 53 -2.31 -7.62 -3.14
C GLU A 53 -2.36 -6.64 -4.32
N LEU A 54 -1.17 -6.28 -4.81
CA LEU A 54 -1.00 -5.50 -6.02
C LEU A 54 -0.42 -6.40 -7.12
N VAL A 55 -1.22 -6.63 -8.15
CA VAL A 55 -0.91 -7.54 -9.26
C VAL A 55 -0.40 -6.71 -10.43
N GLY A 56 0.75 -7.08 -10.98
CA GLY A 56 1.32 -6.40 -12.14
C GLY A 56 0.52 -6.64 -13.41
N ALA A 57 0.85 -5.91 -14.47
CA ALA A 57 0.28 -6.13 -15.80
C ALA A 57 0.58 -7.53 -16.37
N ASP A 58 1.60 -8.20 -15.86
CA ASP A 58 1.95 -9.60 -16.14
C ASP A 58 1.03 -10.61 -15.43
N GLY A 59 0.08 -10.14 -14.61
CA GLY A 59 -0.82 -10.98 -13.83
C GLY A 59 -0.17 -11.61 -12.59
N VAL A 60 1.03 -11.15 -12.21
CA VAL A 60 1.81 -11.72 -11.11
C VAL A 60 1.86 -10.74 -9.93
N THR A 61 1.53 -11.25 -8.73
CA THR A 61 1.86 -10.57 -7.47
C THR A 61 3.33 -10.86 -7.14
N PRO A 62 4.18 -9.83 -6.96
CA PRO A 62 5.55 -10.04 -6.52
C PRO A 62 5.59 -10.77 -5.16
N SER A 63 6.56 -11.69 -4.99
CA SER A 63 6.69 -12.51 -3.77
C SER A 63 8.14 -12.59 -3.30
N GLY A 64 8.33 -12.79 -1.99
CA GLY A 64 9.65 -12.75 -1.34
C GLY A 64 9.70 -11.71 -0.21
N PRO A 65 10.89 -11.45 0.36
CA PRO A 65 11.03 -10.44 1.40
C PRO A 65 10.85 -9.02 0.83
N SER A 66 10.25 -8.14 1.63
CA SER A 66 10.15 -6.73 1.29
C SER A 66 11.53 -6.08 1.26
N CYS A 67 11.89 -5.47 0.13
CA CYS A 67 13.09 -4.65 0.00
C CYS A 67 12.87 -3.25 0.58
N TYR A 68 11.62 -2.75 0.52
CA TYR A 68 11.17 -1.56 1.23
C TYR A 68 9.78 -1.79 1.81
N VAL A 69 9.52 -1.15 2.94
CA VAL A 69 8.17 -0.95 3.47
C VAL A 69 7.98 0.54 3.65
N LEU A 70 7.02 1.11 2.93
CA LEU A 70 6.66 2.52 3.05
C LEU A 70 5.48 2.66 3.99
N GLU A 71 5.58 3.56 4.96
CA GLU A 71 4.55 3.75 5.98
C GLU A 71 3.95 5.16 5.95
N GLY A 72 2.70 5.20 6.38
CA GLY A 72 1.90 6.39 6.62
C GLY A 72 0.60 5.96 7.29
N GLY A 73 -0.39 6.85 7.35
CA GLY A 73 -1.67 6.44 7.90
C GLY A 73 -2.49 7.60 8.43
N THR A 74 -3.50 7.22 9.20
CA THR A 74 -4.34 8.11 9.99
C THR A 74 -4.11 7.83 11.47
N ARG A 75 -4.90 8.47 12.34
CA ARG A 75 -4.93 8.14 13.77
C ARG A 75 -5.34 6.67 14.01
N ASP A 76 -6.26 6.15 13.20
CA ASP A 76 -6.95 4.89 13.47
C ASP A 76 -6.49 3.73 12.56
N LEU A 77 -5.67 4.03 11.54
CA LEU A 77 -5.20 3.07 10.55
C LEU A 77 -3.73 3.35 10.20
N LEU A 78 -2.85 2.40 10.49
CA LEU A 78 -1.50 2.36 9.90
C LEU A 78 -1.62 1.77 8.50
N VAL A 79 -0.97 2.39 7.51
CA VAL A 79 -0.95 1.90 6.13
C VAL A 79 0.49 1.63 5.73
N LEU A 80 0.75 0.42 5.26
CA LEU A 80 2.06 -0.04 4.81
C LEU A 80 1.99 -0.44 3.33
N LEU A 81 2.98 -0.02 2.55
CA LEU A 81 3.18 -0.50 1.19
C LEU A 81 4.46 -1.33 1.15
N HIS A 82 4.29 -2.62 0.91
CA HIS A 82 5.40 -3.55 0.72
C HIS A 82 5.88 -3.50 -0.71
N VAL A 83 7.16 -3.20 -0.88
CA VAL A 83 7.85 -3.28 -2.17
C VAL A 83 8.74 -4.51 -2.15
N ILE A 84 8.53 -5.41 -3.11
CA ILE A 84 9.27 -6.66 -3.27
C ILE A 84 9.87 -6.66 -4.67
N ASP A 85 11.17 -6.94 -4.78
CA ASP A 85 11.87 -6.98 -6.07
C ASP A 85 11.62 -5.72 -6.93
N ASP A 86 11.79 -4.54 -6.30
CA ASP A 86 11.55 -3.21 -6.88
C ASP A 86 10.12 -2.98 -7.43
N ARG A 87 9.12 -3.75 -6.98
CA ARG A 87 7.71 -3.62 -7.37
C ARG A 87 6.78 -3.51 -6.14
N PRO A 88 5.84 -2.55 -6.11
CA PRO A 88 4.73 -2.55 -5.16
C PRO A 88 3.97 -3.89 -5.22
N ALA A 89 3.82 -4.56 -4.08
CA ALA A 89 3.32 -5.93 -4.04
C ALA A 89 2.10 -6.12 -3.12
N TYR A 90 2.04 -5.37 -2.02
CA TYR A 90 0.97 -5.51 -1.03
C TYR A 90 0.74 -4.19 -0.32
N LEU A 91 -0.52 -3.73 -0.32
CA LEU A 91 -0.96 -2.57 0.43
C LEU A 91 -1.68 -3.08 1.68
N GLU A 92 -1.05 -2.92 2.83
CA GLU A 92 -1.58 -3.34 4.11
C GLU A 92 -2.22 -2.17 4.85
N GLY A 93 -3.45 -2.35 5.32
CA GLY A 93 -4.02 -1.50 6.37
C GLY A 93 -4.05 -2.27 7.68
N ALA A 94 -3.52 -1.69 8.74
CA ALA A 94 -3.55 -2.24 10.09
C ALA A 94 -4.37 -1.30 10.98
N PRO A 95 -5.65 -1.63 11.25
CA PRO A 95 -6.49 -0.84 12.15
C PRO A 95 -5.91 -0.83 13.56
N SER A 96 -6.14 0.27 14.28
CA SER A 96 -5.82 0.33 15.71
C SER A 96 -6.56 -0.77 16.48
N PRO A 97 -6.00 -1.26 17.61
CA PRO A 97 -6.61 -2.32 18.38
C PRO A 97 -8.07 -2.02 18.74
N GLY A 98 -8.97 -2.95 18.42
CA GLY A 98 -10.41 -2.83 18.68
C GLY A 98 -11.22 -2.15 17.57
N LEU A 99 -10.59 -1.66 16.51
CA LEU A 99 -11.27 -1.10 15.35
C LEU A 99 -11.39 -2.13 14.21
N SER A 100 -12.45 -1.97 13.41
CA SER A 100 -12.65 -2.68 12.15
C SER A 100 -12.78 -1.64 11.04
N ILE A 101 -11.85 -1.66 10.09
CA ILE A 101 -11.79 -0.74 8.96
C ILE A 101 -11.63 -1.62 7.71
N PRO A 102 -12.73 -2.11 7.13
CA PRO A 102 -12.67 -3.07 6.02
C PRO A 102 -12.25 -2.44 4.70
N GLU A 103 -12.28 -1.11 4.59
CA GLU A 103 -11.92 -0.38 3.38
C GLU A 103 -10.95 0.76 3.71
N PHE A 104 -10.03 1.05 2.78
CA PHE A 104 -9.15 2.21 2.94
C PHE A 104 -9.97 3.50 2.94
N PRO A 105 -9.79 4.39 3.93
CA PRO A 105 -10.49 5.67 3.95
C PRO A 105 -9.96 6.60 2.86
N GLU A 106 -10.74 7.62 2.50
CA GLU A 106 -10.26 8.70 1.63
C GLU A 106 -9.07 9.43 2.27
N LEU A 107 -8.07 9.78 1.45
CA LEU A 107 -6.93 10.55 1.94
C LEU A 107 -7.37 11.93 2.44
N GLY A 108 -7.03 12.27 3.68
CA GLY A 108 -7.40 13.55 4.28
C GLY A 108 -8.82 13.58 4.86
N ALA A 109 -9.57 12.48 4.80
CA ALA A 109 -10.76 12.34 5.64
C ALA A 109 -10.33 12.36 7.12
N VAL A 110 -10.79 13.37 7.85
CA VAL A 110 -10.58 13.47 9.29
C VAL A 110 -11.46 12.41 9.94
N ALA A 111 -10.86 11.46 10.65
CA ALA A 111 -11.60 10.56 11.52
C ALA A 111 -12.33 11.43 12.58
N THR A 112 -13.65 11.48 12.50
CA THR A 112 -14.53 12.15 13.47
C THR A 112 -14.62 11.39 14.76
#